data_AF-A0A813IEH7-F1
#
_entry.id   AF-A0A813IEH7-F1
#
_cell.length_a   1.000
_cell.length_b   1.000
_cell.length_c   1.000
_cell.angle_alpha   90.00
_cell.angle_beta   90.00
_cell.angle_gamma   90.00
#
_symmetry.space_group_name_H-M   'P 1'
#
loop_
_entity.id
_entity.type
_entity.pdbx_description
1 polymer ?
#
loop_
_entity_poly.entity_id
_entity_poly.type
_entity_poly.pdbx_seq_one_letter_code
_entity_poly.pdbx_strand_id
1 'polypeptide(L)'
;MVPQCAPAPPTIRKEAARAQAYHPQGGWQAACAREQAGLRLGSEMSADAPAFVPNAMPLTAHFDFDALEAEVANFLQSTTTPPVLMHASGGVDIATSNMHSYARGWQIPEVPASIRLPWRVFEEDLQDKFVDASSQGAEVEVSVREQISVVQVKGAQETFLELPENVQRAYGEVSLLELSAYVCWQRSQAARQQNGEVHPATELTETWDSLDFDKKAEWVPENPRAVLAEDGQWSPLL
;
A
#
# COMPACT_ATOMS: atom_id res chain seq x y z
N MET A 1 -18.77 26.16 -7.00
CA MET A 1 -19.39 24.95 -6.45
C MET A 1 -18.26 24.00 -6.14
N VAL A 2 -17.98 23.73 -4.86
CA VAL A 2 -16.99 22.72 -4.47
C VAL A 2 -17.68 21.36 -4.63
N PRO A 3 -17.12 20.40 -5.40
CA PRO A 3 -17.69 19.06 -5.45
C PRO A 3 -17.67 18.50 -4.03
N GLN A 4 -18.87 18.18 -3.49
CA GLN A 4 -18.97 17.45 -2.24
C GLN A 4 -18.40 16.06 -2.49
N CYS A 5 -17.27 15.70 -1.85
CA CYS A 5 -16.86 14.30 -1.75
C CYS A 5 -17.98 13.58 -0.98
N ALA A 6 -18.86 12.89 -1.71
CA ALA A 6 -19.90 12.07 -1.09
C ALA A 6 -19.19 10.90 -0.37
N PRO A 7 -19.63 10.50 0.84
CA PRO A 7 -18.98 9.44 1.57
C PRO A 7 -18.99 8.14 0.75
N ALA A 8 -17.84 7.47 0.69
CA ALA A 8 -17.70 6.21 -0.06
C ALA A 8 -18.75 5.17 0.39
N PRO A 9 -19.28 4.36 -0.55
CA PRO A 9 -20.21 3.29 -0.24
C PRO A 9 -19.59 2.27 0.74
N PRO A 10 -20.41 1.61 1.58
CA PRO A 10 -19.96 0.80 2.71
C PRO A 10 -19.10 -0.43 2.33
N THR A 11 -19.09 -0.84 1.07
CA THR A 11 -18.31 -1.98 0.57
C THR A 11 -16.83 -1.66 0.39
N ILE A 12 -16.46 -0.45 -0.06
CA ILE A 12 -15.05 -0.01 -0.20
C ILE A 12 -14.36 0.10 1.17
N ARG A 13 -15.14 0.39 2.22
CA ARG A 13 -14.66 0.51 3.60
C ARG A 13 -14.11 -0.82 4.16
N LYS A 14 -14.61 -1.97 3.70
CA LYS A 14 -14.19 -3.28 4.21
C LYS A 14 -12.85 -3.76 3.66
N GLU A 15 -12.50 -3.42 2.42
CA GLU A 15 -11.20 -3.78 1.85
C GLU A 15 -10.08 -2.87 2.35
N ALA A 16 -10.36 -1.56 2.49
CA ALA A 16 -9.40 -0.63 3.11
C ALA A 16 -9.11 -0.96 4.59
N ALA A 17 -10.11 -1.39 5.35
CA ALA A 17 -9.95 -1.77 6.76
C ALA A 17 -9.19 -3.09 6.96
N ARG A 18 -9.19 -4.00 5.98
CA ARG A 18 -8.51 -5.32 6.09
C ARG A 18 -6.99 -5.22 5.88
N ALA A 19 -6.54 -4.25 5.09
CA ALA A 19 -5.12 -3.98 4.82
C ALA A 19 -4.41 -3.11 5.90
N GLN A 20 -5.08 -2.76 7.00
CA GLN A 20 -4.59 -1.71 7.92
C GLN A 20 -4.70 -2.07 9.42
N ALA A 21 -5.10 -3.29 9.77
CA ALA A 21 -5.41 -3.66 11.15
C ALA A 21 -4.20 -4.05 12.03
N TYR A 22 -2.96 -4.05 11.53
CA TYR A 22 -1.80 -4.47 12.31
C TYR A 22 -0.65 -3.45 12.34
N HIS A 23 -0.27 -3.16 13.59
CA HIS A 23 1.04 -2.76 14.11
C HIS A 23 1.37 -1.27 14.43
N PRO A 24 1.85 -1.00 15.67
CA PRO A 24 2.55 0.23 16.02
C PRO A 24 3.97 0.27 15.44
N GLN A 25 4.36 1.46 14.98
CA GLN A 25 5.69 1.81 14.50
C GLN A 25 6.78 1.36 15.50
N GLY A 26 7.65 0.43 15.09
CA GLY A 26 8.92 0.13 15.79
C GLY A 26 9.08 -1.24 16.46
N GLY A 27 8.10 -2.15 16.38
CA GLY A 27 8.18 -3.46 17.06
C GLY A 27 9.00 -4.55 16.33
N TRP A 28 9.12 -4.48 15.00
CA TRP A 28 9.51 -5.66 14.21
C TRP A 28 11.01 -5.92 14.10
N GLN A 29 11.85 -4.88 14.10
CA GLN A 29 13.32 -5.06 14.19
C GLN A 29 13.71 -5.89 15.44
N ALA A 30 12.95 -5.74 16.54
CA ALA A 30 13.12 -6.53 17.76
C ALA A 30 12.51 -7.94 17.67
N ALA A 31 11.45 -8.14 16.89
CA ALA A 31 10.82 -9.44 16.66
C ALA A 31 11.70 -10.34 15.77
N CYS A 32 12.22 -9.83 14.65
CA CYS A 32 13.16 -10.57 13.80
C CYS A 32 14.48 -10.90 14.51
N ALA A 33 14.99 -9.98 15.34
CA ALA A 33 16.18 -10.26 16.15
C ALA A 33 15.94 -11.36 17.20
N ARG A 34 14.70 -11.51 17.71
CA ARG A 34 14.32 -12.59 18.62
C ARG A 34 14.14 -13.93 17.91
N GLU A 35 13.63 -13.92 16.68
CA GLU A 35 13.38 -15.16 15.92
C GLU A 35 14.69 -15.77 15.39
N GLN A 36 15.69 -14.95 15.03
CA GLN A 36 17.06 -15.44 14.73
C GLN A 36 17.79 -16.01 15.96
N ALA A 37 17.33 -15.70 17.17
CA ALA A 37 17.98 -16.09 18.42
C ALA A 37 17.31 -17.27 19.16
N GLY A 38 16.17 -17.78 18.71
CA GLY A 38 15.28 -18.59 19.56
C GLY A 38 14.52 -19.72 18.90
N LEU A 39 15.21 -20.77 18.44
CA LEU A 39 14.58 -22.09 18.28
C LEU A 39 14.30 -22.70 19.67
N ARG A 40 13.05 -22.64 20.15
CA ARG A 40 12.29 -23.71 20.84
C ARG A 40 11.26 -23.18 21.85
N LEU A 41 10.18 -23.99 21.97
CA LEU A 41 9.02 -23.95 22.87
C LEU A 41 7.89 -23.10 22.28
N GLY A 42 6.66 -23.56 22.09
CA GLY A 42 5.98 -24.76 22.56
C GLY A 42 4.48 -24.42 22.52
N SER A 43 3.71 -25.25 21.81
CA SER A 43 2.28 -25.14 21.56
C SER A 43 1.43 -25.07 22.84
N GLU A 44 0.32 -24.33 22.85
CA GLU A 44 -0.97 -24.82 23.36
C GLU A 44 -2.18 -23.93 22.98
N MET A 45 -3.28 -24.61 22.65
CA MET A 45 -4.55 -24.17 22.05
C MET A 45 -5.53 -23.53 23.06
N SER A 46 -6.45 -22.68 22.58
CA SER A 46 -7.86 -22.72 23.00
C SER A 46 -8.78 -21.91 22.05
N ALA A 47 -9.99 -22.40 21.82
CA ALA A 47 -11.01 -21.91 20.89
C ALA A 47 -12.25 -21.36 21.63
N ASP A 48 -12.94 -20.37 21.05
CA ASP A 48 -14.40 -20.35 20.76
C ASP A 48 -14.91 -18.94 20.42
N ALA A 49 -15.61 -18.76 19.29
CA ALA A 49 -16.62 -17.71 19.08
C ALA A 49 -17.49 -17.98 17.82
N PRO A 50 -18.82 -17.72 17.86
CA PRO A 50 -19.76 -18.10 16.80
C PRO A 50 -20.00 -17.04 15.71
N ALA A 51 -20.54 -17.53 14.59
CA ALA A 51 -20.74 -16.86 13.31
C ALA A 51 -21.90 -15.85 13.25
N PHE A 52 -21.73 -14.80 12.44
CA PHE A 52 -22.79 -13.92 11.94
C PHE A 52 -22.60 -13.68 10.44
N VAL A 53 -23.65 -13.91 9.65
CA VAL A 53 -23.70 -13.66 8.21
C VAL A 53 -24.79 -12.63 7.92
N PRO A 54 -24.50 -11.61 7.10
CA PRO A 54 -25.53 -11.16 6.18
C PRO A 54 -25.05 -11.09 4.73
N ASN A 55 -25.98 -11.51 3.90
CA ASN A 55 -26.02 -11.62 2.45
C ASN A 55 -25.91 -10.22 1.79
N ALA A 56 -25.03 -10.05 0.79
CA ALA A 56 -24.94 -8.85 -0.03
C ALA A 56 -24.82 -9.23 -1.52
N MET A 57 -25.65 -8.61 -2.35
CA MET A 57 -25.64 -8.71 -3.82
C MET A 57 -24.49 -7.89 -4.41
N PRO A 58 -23.92 -8.27 -5.57
CA PRO A 58 -22.67 -7.73 -6.08
C PRO A 58 -22.87 -6.55 -7.04
N LEU A 59 -22.06 -5.52 -6.87
CA LEU A 59 -21.73 -4.53 -7.90
C LEU A 59 -20.30 -4.06 -7.57
N THR A 60 -19.34 -4.72 -8.21
CA THR A 60 -17.90 -4.61 -7.93
C THR A 60 -17.18 -3.97 -9.10
N ALA A 61 -16.48 -2.88 -8.85
CA ALA A 61 -15.14 -2.69 -9.40
C ALA A 61 -14.20 -3.35 -8.39
N HIS A 62 -13.97 -4.65 -8.56
CA HIS A 62 -13.00 -5.40 -7.76
C HIS A 62 -11.62 -4.97 -8.24
N PHE A 63 -10.84 -4.27 -7.40
CA PHE A 63 -9.40 -4.29 -7.57
C PHE A 63 -8.95 -5.62 -6.96
N ASP A 64 -8.75 -6.61 -7.82
CA ASP A 64 -8.45 -7.97 -7.43
C ASP A 64 -6.96 -8.06 -7.07
N PHE A 65 -6.66 -7.85 -5.79
CA PHE A 65 -5.31 -7.96 -5.25
C PHE A 65 -4.77 -9.38 -5.44
N ASP A 66 -5.63 -10.40 -5.39
CA ASP A 66 -5.27 -11.80 -5.63
C ASP A 66 -4.86 -12.02 -7.11
N ALA A 67 -5.51 -11.35 -8.06
CA ALA A 67 -5.12 -11.39 -9.48
C ALA A 67 -3.76 -10.72 -9.73
N LEU A 68 -3.45 -9.64 -9.01
CA LEU A 68 -2.14 -8.99 -9.05
C LEU A 68 -1.06 -9.88 -8.42
N GLU A 69 -1.36 -10.55 -7.31
CA GLU A 69 -0.47 -11.52 -6.68
C GLU A 69 -0.14 -12.69 -7.60
N ALA A 70 -1.13 -13.20 -8.34
CA ALA A 70 -0.91 -14.25 -9.34
C ALA A 70 0.04 -13.80 -10.47
N GLU A 71 0.00 -12.52 -10.85
CA GLU A 71 0.89 -11.96 -11.87
C GLU A 71 2.32 -11.77 -11.33
N VAL A 72 2.46 -11.31 -10.09
CA VAL A 72 3.75 -11.18 -9.38
C VAL A 72 4.40 -12.55 -9.19
N ALA A 73 3.65 -13.56 -8.74
CA ALA A 73 4.14 -14.91 -8.51
C ALA A 73 4.63 -15.57 -9.82
N ASN A 74 3.90 -15.42 -10.93
CA ASN A 74 4.32 -15.93 -12.24
C ASN A 74 5.60 -15.27 -12.75
N PHE A 75 5.78 -13.97 -12.48
CA PHE A 75 6.99 -13.26 -12.87
C PHE A 75 8.22 -13.76 -12.10
N LEU A 76 8.10 -13.93 -10.78
CA LEU A 76 9.20 -14.42 -9.95
C LEU A 76 9.61 -15.86 -10.29
N GLN A 77 8.65 -16.69 -10.72
CA GLN A 77 8.96 -18.03 -11.24
C GLN A 77 9.68 -18.00 -12.59
N SER A 78 9.56 -16.91 -13.36
CA SER A 78 10.16 -16.78 -14.69
C SER A 78 11.63 -16.34 -14.68
N THR A 79 12.12 -15.75 -13.58
CA THR A 79 13.51 -15.28 -13.46
C THR A 79 14.50 -16.41 -13.13
N THR A 80 14.03 -17.63 -12.87
CA THR A 80 14.88 -18.80 -12.54
C THR A 80 15.44 -19.52 -13.78
N THR A 81 15.33 -18.95 -14.98
CA THR A 81 15.94 -19.55 -16.17
C THR A 81 17.41 -19.10 -16.29
N PRO A 82 18.41 -19.98 -16.10
CA PRO A 82 19.81 -19.60 -16.30
C PRO A 82 20.04 -19.17 -17.77
N PRO A 83 20.88 -18.15 -18.01
CA PRO A 83 21.07 -17.62 -19.36
C PRO A 83 21.68 -18.68 -20.28
N VAL A 84 20.88 -19.16 -21.24
CA VAL A 84 21.38 -19.90 -22.40
C VAL A 84 22.09 -18.87 -23.28
N LEU A 85 23.41 -18.98 -23.36
CA LEU A 85 24.30 -18.23 -24.24
C LEU A 85 23.90 -18.45 -25.71
N MET A 86 23.01 -17.61 -26.24
CA MET A 86 22.77 -17.48 -27.67
C MET A 86 23.26 -16.12 -28.15
N HIS A 87 24.38 -16.13 -28.84
CA HIS A 87 24.87 -15.00 -29.62
C HIS A 87 23.95 -14.76 -30.81
N ALA A 88 23.24 -13.64 -30.83
CA ALA A 88 22.70 -13.07 -32.07
C ALA A 88 22.61 -11.54 -31.96
N SER A 89 23.44 -10.87 -32.74
CA SER A 89 23.37 -9.43 -33.01
C SER A 89 22.05 -9.07 -33.67
N GLY A 90 21.32 -8.13 -33.10
CA GLY A 90 20.15 -7.49 -33.70
C GLY A 90 19.73 -6.33 -32.84
N GLY A 91 20.11 -5.12 -33.25
CA GLY A 91 19.77 -3.88 -32.54
C GLY A 91 18.26 -3.68 -32.50
N VAL A 92 17.73 -3.64 -31.28
CA VAL A 92 16.41 -3.10 -30.97
C VAL A 92 16.68 -1.96 -30.01
N ASP A 93 16.33 -0.74 -30.44
CA ASP A 93 16.30 0.43 -29.58
C ASP A 93 15.24 0.17 -28.49
N ILE A 94 15.69 -0.35 -27.35
CA ILE A 94 14.85 -0.49 -26.16
C ILE A 94 14.57 0.93 -25.68
N ALA A 95 13.29 1.29 -25.65
CA ALA A 95 12.78 2.48 -25.02
C ALA A 95 13.00 2.41 -23.49
N THR A 96 14.24 2.57 -23.02
CA THR A 96 14.61 2.51 -21.60
C THR A 96 14.53 3.86 -20.88
N SER A 97 14.07 4.94 -21.54
CA SER A 97 14.43 6.29 -21.11
C SER A 97 13.40 7.14 -20.37
N ASN A 98 12.20 6.65 -20.01
CA ASN A 98 11.26 7.46 -19.21
C ASN A 98 10.64 6.78 -17.98
N MET A 99 10.99 5.52 -17.68
CA MET A 99 10.27 4.72 -16.66
C MET A 99 10.83 4.84 -15.24
N HIS A 100 12.02 5.42 -15.06
CA HIS A 100 12.53 5.84 -13.75
C HIS A 100 11.75 7.02 -13.15
N SER A 101 10.67 7.48 -13.81
CA SER A 101 9.91 8.67 -13.45
C SER A 101 8.83 8.41 -12.39
N TYR A 102 8.15 7.25 -12.40
CA TYR A 102 6.93 7.07 -11.59
C TYR A 102 7.24 7.03 -10.08
N ALA A 103 8.12 6.14 -9.64
CA ALA A 103 8.52 6.06 -8.23
C ALA A 103 9.31 7.29 -7.74
N ARG A 104 10.00 8.00 -8.65
CA ARG A 104 10.66 9.27 -8.31
C ARG A 104 9.67 10.42 -8.14
N GLY A 105 8.51 10.37 -8.80
CA GLY A 105 7.43 11.34 -8.61
C GLY A 105 7.01 11.46 -7.15
N TRP A 106 7.07 10.36 -6.40
CA TRP A 106 6.73 10.29 -4.97
C TRP A 106 7.76 10.93 -4.02
N GLN A 107 8.85 11.49 -4.53
CA GLN A 107 9.86 12.19 -3.73
C GLN A 107 9.57 13.70 -3.57
N ILE A 108 8.36 14.15 -3.92
CA ILE A 108 7.96 15.55 -3.72
C ILE A 108 7.73 15.85 -2.22
N PRO A 109 8.30 16.94 -1.68
CA PRO A 109 8.20 17.28 -0.25
C PRO A 109 6.78 17.64 0.21
N GLU A 110 5.85 17.84 -0.73
CA GLU A 110 4.47 18.21 -0.45
C GLU A 110 3.59 17.04 0.02
N VAL A 111 4.01 15.77 -0.18
CA VAL A 111 3.25 14.62 0.33
C VAL A 111 3.30 14.62 1.87
N PRO A 112 2.14 14.64 2.58
CA PRO A 112 2.14 14.60 4.04
C PRO A 112 2.82 13.33 4.55
N ALA A 113 3.59 13.46 5.64
CA ALA A 113 4.38 12.35 6.19
C ALA A 113 3.56 11.13 6.63
N SER A 114 2.25 11.31 6.88
CA SER A 114 1.33 10.24 7.22
C SER A 114 0.72 9.51 6.04
N ILE A 115 0.95 9.98 4.81
CA ILE A 115 0.60 9.24 3.60
C ILE A 115 1.72 8.24 3.33
N ARG A 116 1.36 6.97 3.22
CA ARG A 116 2.33 5.92 2.97
C ARG A 116 2.82 6.04 1.53
N LEU A 117 4.13 6.18 1.37
CA LEU A 117 4.79 6.17 0.05
C LEU A 117 4.73 4.76 -0.55
N PRO A 118 4.78 4.59 -1.89
CA PRO A 118 4.55 3.28 -2.51
C PRO A 118 5.48 2.17 -2.00
N TRP A 119 6.76 2.49 -1.76
CA TRP A 119 7.71 1.52 -1.20
C TRP A 119 7.47 1.20 0.28
N ARG A 120 6.81 2.08 1.04
CA ARG A 120 6.35 1.79 2.41
C ARG A 120 5.17 0.84 2.37
N VAL A 121 4.20 1.06 1.48
CA VAL A 121 3.08 0.13 1.27
C VAL A 121 3.60 -1.26 0.88
N PHE A 122 4.59 -1.33 -0.01
CA PHE A 122 5.26 -2.58 -0.37
C PHE A 122 5.95 -3.26 0.82
N GLU A 123 6.70 -2.50 1.64
CA GLU A 123 7.36 -3.05 2.83
C GLU A 123 6.36 -3.63 3.83
N GLU A 124 5.24 -2.94 4.05
CA GLU A 124 4.16 -3.36 4.94
C GLU A 124 3.43 -4.60 4.40
N ASP A 125 3.11 -4.64 3.09
CA ASP A 125 2.48 -5.81 2.45
C ASP A 125 3.34 -7.08 2.61
N LEU A 126 4.66 -6.97 2.45
CA LEU A 126 5.55 -8.11 2.71
C LEU A 126 5.53 -8.57 4.17
N GLN A 127 5.46 -7.63 5.11
CA GLN A 127 5.38 -7.94 6.54
C GLN A 127 4.05 -8.62 6.87
N ASP A 128 2.95 -8.11 6.35
CA ASP A 128 1.62 -8.67 6.55
C ASP A 128 1.54 -10.10 6.01
N LYS A 129 2.04 -10.33 4.78
CA LYS A 129 2.13 -11.68 4.20
C LYS A 129 2.95 -12.65 5.04
N PHE A 130 4.07 -12.19 5.58
CA PHE A 130 4.91 -13.00 6.46
C PHE A 130 4.21 -13.35 7.78
N VAL A 131 3.57 -12.37 8.41
CA VAL A 131 2.83 -12.55 9.67
C VAL A 131 1.62 -13.45 9.47
N ASP A 132 0.86 -13.25 8.38
CA ASP A 132 -0.32 -14.04 8.05
C ASP A 132 0.04 -15.52 7.83
N ALA A 133 1.05 -15.80 7.01
CA ALA A 133 1.53 -17.17 6.80
C ALA A 133 1.99 -17.82 8.12
N SER A 134 2.74 -17.07 8.93
CA SER A 134 3.24 -17.55 10.23
C SER A 134 2.11 -17.84 11.22
N SER A 135 1.10 -16.96 11.30
CA SER A 135 -0.05 -17.11 12.21
C SER A 135 -0.95 -18.29 11.84
N GLN A 136 -1.04 -18.60 10.54
CA GLN A 136 -1.80 -19.74 10.02
C GLN A 136 -1.02 -21.06 10.09
N GLY A 137 0.26 -21.03 10.50
CA GLY A 137 1.14 -22.18 10.44
C GLY A 137 1.43 -22.66 9.01
N ALA A 138 1.17 -21.80 8.02
CA ALA A 138 1.47 -22.05 6.62
C ALA A 138 2.97 -21.83 6.36
N GLU A 139 3.50 -22.50 5.34
CA GLU A 139 4.86 -22.23 4.88
C GLU A 139 4.88 -20.85 4.20
N VAL A 140 5.67 -19.93 4.74
CA VAL A 140 5.91 -18.62 4.10
C VAL A 140 6.49 -18.87 2.71
N GLU A 141 5.88 -18.28 1.68
CA GLU A 141 6.39 -18.41 0.32
C GLU A 141 7.85 -17.98 0.23
N VAL A 142 8.65 -18.77 -0.51
CA VAL A 142 10.09 -18.51 -0.70
C VAL A 142 10.31 -17.12 -1.29
N SER A 143 9.46 -16.71 -2.23
CA SER A 143 9.42 -15.38 -2.84
C SER A 143 9.33 -14.26 -1.80
N VAL A 144 8.39 -14.35 -0.85
CA VAL A 144 8.19 -13.35 0.21
C VAL A 144 9.39 -13.30 1.14
N ARG A 145 9.92 -14.46 1.55
CA ARG A 145 11.10 -14.53 2.43
C ARG A 145 12.36 -13.94 1.77
N GLU A 146 12.57 -14.24 0.49
CA GLU A 146 13.67 -13.67 -0.29
C GLU A 146 13.53 -12.15 -0.40
N GLN A 147 12.34 -11.65 -0.73
CA GLN A 147 12.10 -10.21 -0.83
C GLN A 147 12.30 -9.49 0.49
N ILE A 148 11.82 -10.04 1.61
CA ILE A 148 12.09 -9.49 2.95
C ILE A 148 13.60 -9.43 3.22
N SER A 149 14.34 -10.48 2.85
CA SER A 149 15.79 -10.51 3.03
C SER A 149 16.49 -9.43 2.21
N VAL A 150 16.05 -9.21 0.97
CA VAL A 150 16.58 -8.14 0.10
C VAL A 150 16.23 -6.76 0.68
N VAL A 151 14.99 -6.55 1.12
CA VAL A 151 14.55 -5.30 1.77
C VAL A 151 15.37 -5.00 3.04
N GLN A 152 15.69 -6.01 3.85
CA GLN A 152 16.52 -5.85 5.05
C GLN A 152 17.96 -5.43 4.74
N VAL A 153 18.53 -5.90 3.62
CA VAL A 153 19.91 -5.60 3.23
C VAL A 153 20.01 -4.25 2.49
N LYS A 154 19.07 -4.00 1.58
CA LYS A 154 19.15 -2.90 0.60
C LYS A 154 18.21 -1.72 0.93
N GLY A 155 17.18 -1.98 1.73
CA GLY A 155 16.09 -1.04 2.01
C GLY A 155 14.91 -1.20 1.06
N ALA A 156 13.73 -0.84 1.56
CA ALA A 156 12.46 -0.99 0.84
C ALA A 156 12.42 -0.19 -0.46
N GLN A 157 12.88 1.07 -0.44
CA GLN A 157 12.83 1.94 -1.62
C GLN A 157 13.68 1.39 -2.78
N GLU A 158 14.93 1.00 -2.50
CA GLU A 158 15.80 0.49 -3.55
C GLU A 158 15.35 -0.88 -4.10
N THR A 159 14.72 -1.70 -3.25
CA THR A 159 14.13 -2.97 -3.67
C THR A 159 12.88 -2.74 -4.52
N PHE A 160 12.03 -1.80 -4.10
CA PHE A 160 10.81 -1.41 -4.81
C PHE A 160 11.11 -0.88 -6.23
N LEU A 161 12.17 -0.09 -6.39
CA LEU A 161 12.59 0.45 -7.69
C LEU A 161 13.01 -0.63 -8.70
N GLU A 162 13.37 -1.83 -8.23
CA GLU A 162 13.73 -2.98 -9.07
C GLU A 162 12.54 -3.86 -9.45
N LEU A 163 11.36 -3.61 -8.87
CA LEU A 163 10.15 -4.35 -9.20
C LEU A 163 9.64 -4.02 -10.62
N PRO A 164 8.88 -4.93 -11.26
CA PRO A 164 8.19 -4.62 -12.50
C PRO A 164 7.24 -3.42 -12.36
N GLU A 165 7.06 -2.66 -13.44
CA GLU A 165 6.28 -1.41 -13.42
C GLU A 165 4.80 -1.64 -13.05
N ASN A 166 4.17 -2.71 -13.53
CA ASN A 166 2.79 -3.05 -13.15
C ASN A 166 2.66 -3.25 -11.64
N VAL A 167 3.66 -3.85 -11.01
CA VAL A 167 3.73 -4.07 -9.56
C VAL A 167 3.93 -2.75 -8.83
N GLN A 168 4.90 -1.93 -9.27
CA GLN A 168 5.10 -0.59 -8.70
C GLN A 168 3.84 0.28 -8.80
N ARG A 169 3.12 0.19 -9.93
CA ARG A 169 1.90 0.95 -10.18
C ARG A 169 0.82 0.58 -9.18
N ALA A 170 0.62 -0.70 -8.88
CA ALA A 170 -0.39 -1.14 -7.93
C ALA A 170 -0.17 -0.56 -6.51
N TYR A 171 1.06 -0.61 -5.99
CA TYR A 171 1.38 0.04 -4.73
C TYR A 171 1.23 1.56 -4.79
N GLY A 172 1.55 2.15 -5.96
CA GLY A 172 1.28 3.56 -6.24
C GLY A 172 -0.20 3.92 -6.16
N GLU A 173 -1.10 3.08 -6.67
CA GLU A 173 -2.55 3.31 -6.56
C GLU A 173 -3.03 3.35 -5.10
N VAL A 174 -2.47 2.49 -4.23
CA VAL A 174 -2.78 2.51 -2.79
C VAL A 174 -2.35 3.85 -2.18
N SER A 175 -1.15 4.32 -2.48
CA SER A 175 -0.68 5.64 -2.04
C SER A 175 -1.53 6.79 -2.60
N LEU A 176 -1.99 6.70 -3.87
CA LEU A 176 -2.89 7.70 -4.47
C LEU A 176 -4.26 7.71 -3.78
N LEU A 177 -4.79 6.54 -3.41
CA LEU A 177 -6.04 6.40 -2.65
C LEU A 177 -5.94 7.16 -1.33
N GLU A 178 -4.88 6.92 -0.55
CA GLU A 178 -4.64 7.61 0.72
C GLU A 178 -4.46 9.11 0.55
N LEU A 179 -3.65 9.52 -0.42
CA LEU A 179 -3.40 10.93 -0.70
C LEU A 179 -4.69 11.64 -1.10
N SER A 180 -5.50 11.02 -1.96
CA SER A 180 -6.78 11.60 -2.39
C SER A 180 -7.79 11.72 -1.24
N ALA A 181 -7.79 10.77 -0.31
CA ALA A 181 -8.61 10.82 0.90
C ALA A 181 -8.19 11.98 1.81
N TYR A 182 -6.88 12.15 2.02
CA TYR A 182 -6.34 13.29 2.75
C TYR A 182 -6.72 14.62 2.09
N VAL A 183 -6.61 14.73 0.76
CA VAL A 183 -6.98 15.94 0.03
C VAL A 183 -8.47 16.26 0.14
N CYS A 184 -9.36 15.26 0.00
CA CYS A 184 -10.81 15.45 0.24
C CYS A 184 -11.07 15.94 1.67
N TRP A 185 -10.46 15.29 2.67
CA TRP A 185 -10.59 15.67 4.08
C TRP A 185 -10.11 17.11 4.32
N GLN A 186 -8.91 17.45 3.86
CA GLN A 186 -8.29 18.76 4.01
C GLN A 186 -9.16 19.86 3.39
N ARG A 187 -9.69 19.65 2.18
CA ARG A 187 -10.62 20.58 1.52
C ARG A 187 -11.89 20.79 2.34
N SER A 188 -12.44 19.72 2.93
CA SER A 188 -13.60 19.85 3.82
C SER A 188 -13.27 20.65 5.09
N GLN A 189 -12.09 20.48 5.68
CA GLN A 189 -11.69 21.27 6.85
C GLN A 189 -11.51 22.75 6.48
N ALA A 190 -10.88 23.04 5.35
CA ALA A 190 -10.73 24.41 4.85
C ALA A 190 -12.09 25.09 4.63
N ALA A 191 -13.09 24.36 4.11
CA ALA A 191 -14.45 24.88 3.96
C ALA A 191 -15.13 25.18 5.32
N ARG A 192 -14.87 24.39 6.35
CA ARG A 192 -15.36 24.65 7.73
C ARG A 192 -14.69 25.86 8.37
N GLN A 193 -13.39 26.04 8.14
CA GLN A 193 -12.66 27.21 8.62
C GLN A 193 -13.18 28.52 8.03
N GLN A 194 -13.51 28.53 6.74
CA GLN A 194 -14.14 29.69 6.09
C GLN A 194 -15.49 30.05 6.72
N ASN A 195 -16.16 29.09 7.39
CA ASN A 195 -17.42 29.29 8.09
C ASN A 195 -17.23 29.66 9.58
N GLY A 196 -16.01 29.91 10.04
CA GLY A 196 -15.71 30.42 11.39
C GLY A 196 -15.21 29.39 12.41
N GLU A 197 -15.00 28.13 12.02
CA GLU A 197 -14.37 27.11 12.87
C GLU A 197 -12.84 27.21 12.75
N VAL A 198 -12.17 27.90 13.67
CA VAL A 198 -10.70 28.15 13.55
C VAL A 198 -9.91 26.96 14.09
N HIS A 199 -9.33 26.15 13.20
CA HIS A 199 -8.23 25.24 13.53
C HIS A 199 -6.96 25.65 12.75
N PRO A 200 -5.79 25.87 13.37
CA PRO A 200 -4.55 26.11 12.65
C PRO A 200 -4.14 24.91 11.77
N ALA A 201 -3.41 25.16 10.68
CA ALA A 201 -3.02 24.12 9.72
C ALA A 201 -2.16 22.98 10.31
N THR A 202 -1.37 23.26 11.36
CA THR A 202 -0.60 22.24 12.09
C THR A 202 -1.50 21.28 12.87
N GLU A 203 -2.61 21.77 13.42
CA GLU A 203 -3.61 20.90 14.05
C GLU A 203 -4.32 20.01 13.04
N LEU A 204 -4.38 20.40 11.76
CA LEU A 204 -5.02 19.59 10.73
C LEU A 204 -4.24 18.29 10.47
N THR A 205 -2.95 18.36 10.22
CA THR A 205 -2.17 17.13 9.97
C THR A 205 -2.20 16.20 11.19
N GLU A 206 -2.04 16.74 12.40
CA GLU A 206 -2.18 15.95 13.63
C GLU A 206 -3.57 15.33 13.78
N THR A 207 -4.62 16.07 13.41
CA THR A 207 -6.00 15.56 13.44
C THR A 207 -6.14 14.39 12.46
N TRP A 208 -5.68 14.52 11.21
CA TRP A 208 -5.70 13.43 10.24
C TRP A 208 -4.94 12.21 10.77
N ASP A 209 -3.77 12.42 11.35
CA ASP A 209 -2.92 11.34 11.87
C ASP A 209 -3.58 10.61 13.04
N SER A 210 -4.38 11.33 13.85
CA SER A 210 -5.16 10.76 14.95
C SER A 210 -6.44 10.03 14.53
N LEU A 211 -6.91 10.21 13.29
CA LEU A 211 -8.08 9.49 12.80
C LEU A 211 -7.77 7.99 12.69
N ASP A 212 -8.69 7.18 13.20
CA ASP A 212 -8.68 5.75 12.93
C ASP A 212 -8.87 5.47 11.42
N PHE A 213 -8.53 4.24 11.03
CA PHE A 213 -8.57 3.82 9.63
C PHE A 213 -9.99 3.84 9.05
N ASP A 214 -10.99 3.46 9.83
CA ASP A 214 -12.39 3.49 9.40
C ASP A 214 -12.85 4.91 9.07
N LYS A 215 -12.39 5.90 9.84
CA LYS A 215 -12.66 7.32 9.60
C LYS A 215 -11.92 7.84 8.38
N LYS A 216 -10.68 7.43 8.14
CA LYS A 216 -9.93 7.79 6.91
C LYS A 216 -10.61 7.22 5.67
N ALA A 217 -11.12 5.99 5.75
CA ALA A 217 -11.82 5.32 4.65
C ALA A 217 -13.10 6.06 4.22
N GLU A 218 -13.75 6.82 5.10
CA GLU A 218 -14.92 7.65 4.74
C GLU A 218 -14.59 8.76 3.74
N TRP A 219 -13.32 9.16 3.62
CA TRP A 219 -12.84 10.25 2.76
C TRP A 219 -12.30 9.79 1.41
N VAL A 220 -12.18 8.48 1.18
CA VAL A 220 -11.69 7.94 -0.09
C VAL A 220 -12.70 8.28 -1.20
N PRO A 221 -12.33 9.04 -2.24
CA PRO A 221 -13.23 9.36 -3.33
C PRO A 221 -13.40 8.16 -4.27
N GLU A 222 -14.48 8.16 -5.06
CA GLU A 222 -14.71 7.14 -6.09
C GLU A 222 -13.64 7.16 -7.19
N ASN A 223 -13.09 8.35 -7.50
CA ASN A 223 -12.02 8.50 -8.49
C ASN A 223 -10.84 9.31 -7.90
N PRO A 224 -9.87 8.64 -7.27
CA PRO A 224 -8.70 9.26 -6.65
C PRO A 224 -7.89 10.13 -7.61
N ARG A 225 -7.59 9.58 -8.81
CA ARG A 225 -6.79 10.26 -9.84
C ARG A 225 -7.47 11.55 -10.30
N ALA A 226 -8.79 11.54 -10.49
CA ALA A 226 -9.53 12.74 -10.87
C ALA A 226 -9.49 13.84 -9.79
N VAL A 227 -9.67 13.47 -8.52
CA VAL A 227 -9.60 14.44 -7.40
C VAL A 227 -8.22 15.09 -7.30
N LEU A 228 -7.16 14.30 -7.47
CA LEU A 228 -5.78 14.80 -7.45
C LEU A 228 -5.45 15.65 -8.67
N ALA A 229 -5.99 15.32 -9.86
CA ALA A 229 -5.77 16.08 -11.09
C ALA A 229 -6.34 17.50 -11.05
N GLU A 230 -7.29 17.78 -10.15
CA GLU A 230 -7.82 19.14 -9.93
C GLU A 230 -6.77 20.08 -9.32
N ASP A 231 -5.71 19.53 -8.74
CA ASP A 231 -4.65 20.29 -8.09
C ASP A 231 -3.31 20.04 -8.78
N GLY A 232 -2.80 21.09 -9.44
CA GLY A 232 -1.58 21.00 -10.23
C GLY A 232 -0.38 20.47 -9.45
N GLN A 233 -0.36 20.62 -8.11
CA GLN A 233 0.72 20.15 -7.26
C GLN A 233 0.89 18.61 -7.30
N TRP A 234 -0.18 17.85 -7.55
CA TRP A 234 -0.14 16.38 -7.57
C TRP A 234 0.08 15.79 -8.97
N SER A 235 0.11 16.62 -10.01
CA SER A 235 0.30 16.17 -11.40
C SER A 235 1.50 15.24 -11.62
N PRO A 236 2.66 15.43 -10.94
CA PRO A 236 3.81 14.53 -11.10
C PRO A 236 3.58 13.08 -10.61
N LEU A 237 2.50 12.83 -9.85
CA LEU A 237 2.16 11.52 -9.29
C LEU A 237 1.16 10.71 -10.15
N LEU A 238 0.60 11.32 -11.20
CA LEU A 238 -0.52 10.78 -12.00
C LEU A 238 -0.06 10.14 -13.32
#